data_AF-A0A930ZJX3-F1
#
_entry.id   AF-A0A930ZJX3-F1
#
_cell.length_a   1.000
_cell.length_b   1.000
_cell.length_c   1.000
_cell.angle_alpha   90.00
_cell.angle_beta   90.00
_cell.angle_gamma   90.00
#
_symmetry.space_group_name_H-M   'P 1'
#
loop_
_entity.id
_entity.type
_entity.pdbx_description
1 polymer ?
#
loop_
_entity_poly.entity_id
_entity_poly.type
_entity_poly.pdbx_seq_one_letter_code
_entity_poly.pdbx_strand_id
1 'polypeptide(L)'
;MRTIAVLPWLIALALAQSPNIYTVQAKDTLFSIAKRFNTTVEVLLKLNNLVAPTLSVGQVLRLPTPAITYVVQPKDTLFSIAKKNNSTVEAIQQENNLQNSNLSVGQVLRIPQGDLNPGSSSSALPQPASPPSPQPASTSLPPPTPTLTPI
;
A
#
# COMPACT_ATOMS: atom_id res chain seq x y z
N MET A 1 28.63 39.14 2.90
CA MET A 1 27.25 38.79 2.49
C MET A 1 27.33 37.44 1.79
N ARG A 2 26.73 36.38 2.33
CA ARG A 2 26.72 35.06 1.68
C ARG A 2 25.28 34.76 1.26
N THR A 3 24.96 35.12 0.03
CA THR A 3 23.75 34.71 -0.67
C THR A 3 23.85 33.21 -0.93
N ILE A 4 23.04 32.41 -0.23
CA ILE A 4 22.84 31.01 -0.61
C ILE A 4 21.64 30.98 -1.54
N ALA A 5 21.95 30.72 -2.81
CA ALA A 5 21.00 30.48 -3.88
C ALA A 5 20.12 29.27 -3.52
N VAL A 6 18.80 29.46 -3.69
CA VAL A 6 17.82 28.39 -3.66
C VAL A 6 17.65 27.80 -5.06
N LEU A 7 17.37 26.49 -5.06
CA LEU A 7 16.85 25.63 -6.14
C LEU A 7 17.92 24.88 -6.96
N PRO A 8 17.75 23.56 -7.06
CA PRO A 8 17.10 23.07 -8.26
C PRO A 8 15.88 22.20 -7.99
N TRP A 9 14.87 22.50 -8.79
CA TRP A 9 13.77 21.64 -9.19
C TRP A 9 14.28 20.22 -9.49
N LEU A 10 13.81 19.23 -8.74
CA LEU A 10 13.87 17.84 -9.16
C LEU A 10 12.56 17.19 -8.74
N ILE A 11 11.48 17.54 -9.45
CA ILE A 11 10.30 16.69 -9.47
C ILE A 11 10.68 15.50 -10.35
N ALA A 12 11.41 14.55 -9.77
CA ALA A 12 11.34 13.18 -10.24
C ALA A 12 9.94 12.70 -9.88
N LEU A 13 9.09 12.53 -10.89
CA LEU A 13 7.84 11.80 -10.76
C LEU A 13 8.18 10.32 -10.54
N ALA A 14 8.56 9.98 -9.31
CA ALA A 14 8.47 8.64 -8.80
C ALA A 14 7.10 8.54 -8.13
N LEU A 15 6.30 7.55 -8.52
CA LEU A 15 5.10 7.11 -7.80
C LEU A 15 5.50 6.44 -6.47
N ALA A 16 6.34 7.12 -5.68
CA ALA A 16 6.68 6.71 -4.34
C ALA A 16 5.46 7.02 -3.47
N GLN A 17 4.91 5.98 -2.83
CA GLN A 17 3.98 6.09 -1.71
C GLN A 17 4.26 7.39 -0.96
N SER A 18 3.28 8.28 -0.84
CA SER A 18 3.47 9.56 -0.16
C SER A 18 4.09 9.24 1.20
N PRO A 19 5.41 9.46 1.39
CA PRO A 19 6.04 8.99 2.60
C PRO A 19 5.34 9.75 3.71
N ASN A 20 4.90 9.06 4.76
CA ASN A 20 4.32 9.72 5.92
C ASN A 20 5.40 10.66 6.46
N ILE A 21 5.39 11.93 6.06
CA ILE A 21 6.47 12.89 6.31
C ILE A 21 5.99 13.95 7.28
N TYR A 22 6.92 14.40 8.12
CA TYR A 22 6.72 15.46 9.07
C TYR A 22 7.80 16.53 8.87
N THR A 23 7.37 17.76 8.66
CA THR A 23 8.28 18.91 8.63
C THR A 23 8.48 19.41 10.05
N VAL A 24 9.72 19.36 10.53
CA VAL A 24 10.13 19.80 11.87
C VAL A 24 9.76 21.26 12.08
N GLN A 25 9.03 21.52 13.17
CA GLN A 25 8.62 22.86 13.58
C GLN A 25 9.56 23.43 14.66
N ALA A 26 9.45 24.72 14.92
CA ALA A 26 10.19 25.34 16.01
C ALA A 26 9.86 24.66 17.35
N LYS A 27 10.90 24.36 18.14
CA LYS A 27 10.84 23.66 19.44
C LYS A 27 10.53 22.16 19.37
N ASP A 28 10.45 21.57 18.19
CA ASP A 28 10.38 20.11 18.08
C ASP A 28 11.69 19.45 18.50
N THR A 29 11.54 18.25 19.06
CA THR A 29 12.63 17.32 19.36
C THR A 29 12.27 15.95 18.78
N LEU A 30 13.25 15.09 18.52
CA LEU A 30 12.93 13.71 18.13
C LEU A 30 12.06 13.00 19.17
N PHE A 31 12.21 13.34 20.45
CA PHE A 31 11.38 12.77 21.52
C PHE A 31 9.92 13.21 21.42
N SER A 32 9.65 14.52 21.26
CA SER A 32 8.28 15.02 21.15
C SER A 32 7.59 14.51 19.89
N ILE A 33 8.32 14.41 18.78
CA ILE A 33 7.83 13.85 17.52
C ILE A 33 7.57 12.35 17.67
N ALA A 34 8.52 11.58 18.21
CA ALA A 34 8.35 10.14 18.41
C ALA A 34 7.12 9.84 19.27
N LYS A 35 6.95 10.57 20.38
CA LYS A 35 5.78 10.43 21.25
C LYS A 35 4.48 10.75 20.52
N ARG A 36 4.44 11.83 19.72
CA ARG A 36 3.26 12.26 18.96
C ARG A 36 2.82 11.20 17.94
N PHE A 37 3.78 10.57 17.28
CA PHE A 37 3.52 9.58 16.22
C PHE A 37 3.64 8.14 16.72
N ASN A 38 3.60 7.93 18.04
CA ASN A 38 3.62 6.60 18.67
C ASN A 38 4.78 5.72 18.18
N THR A 39 5.97 6.30 18.08
CA THR A 39 7.21 5.62 17.67
C THR A 39 8.34 5.93 18.66
N THR A 40 9.57 5.54 18.33
CA THR A 40 10.76 5.77 19.15
C THR A 40 11.78 6.65 18.43
N VAL A 41 12.60 7.34 19.23
CA VAL A 41 13.72 8.15 18.72
C VAL A 41 14.65 7.29 17.86
N GLU A 42 14.90 6.04 18.27
CA GLU A 42 15.76 5.11 17.52
C GLU A 42 15.19 4.79 16.14
N VAL A 43 13.89 4.52 16.04
CA VAL A 43 13.23 4.25 14.75
C VAL A 43 13.32 5.48 13.84
N LEU A 44 13.08 6.68 14.39
CA LEU A 44 13.21 7.92 13.61
C LEU A 44 14.64 8.16 13.12
N LEU A 45 15.65 7.91 13.96
CA LEU A 45 17.06 8.04 13.57
C LEU A 45 17.40 7.09 12.42
N LYS A 46 17.09 5.79 12.59
CA LYS A 46 17.38 4.76 11.58
C LYS A 46 16.67 5.04 10.26
N LEU A 47 15.37 5.34 10.32
CA LEU A 47 14.53 5.57 9.14
C LEU A 47 14.95 6.80 8.32
N ASN A 48 15.50 7.82 8.98
CA ASN A 48 15.95 9.07 8.37
C ASN A 48 17.47 9.14 8.17
N ASN A 49 18.17 8.05 8.46
CA ASN A 49 19.63 7.95 8.41
C ASN A 49 20.33 9.08 9.20
N LEU A 50 19.75 9.45 10.34
CA LEU A 50 20.30 10.46 11.24
C LEU A 50 21.28 9.80 12.20
N VAL A 51 22.45 10.41 12.35
CA VAL A 51 23.51 9.96 13.28
C VAL A 51 23.37 10.58 14.67
N ALA A 52 22.62 11.68 14.80
CA ALA A 52 22.44 12.43 16.03
C ALA A 52 20.99 12.92 16.17
N PRO A 53 20.51 13.17 17.41
CA PRO A 53 19.12 13.56 17.65
C PRO A 53 18.81 15.04 17.35
N THR A 54 19.76 15.78 16.81
CA THR A 54 19.63 17.20 16.50
C THR A 54 18.74 17.39 15.26
N LEU A 55 17.76 18.28 15.37
CA LEU A 55 16.84 18.62 14.28
C LEU A 55 16.97 20.08 13.89
N SER A 56 16.83 20.36 12.60
CA SER A 56 16.70 21.72 12.07
C SER A 56 15.24 22.05 11.78
N VAL A 57 14.79 23.27 12.09
CA VAL A 57 13.46 23.72 11.69
C VAL A 57 13.34 23.67 10.16
N GLY A 58 12.24 23.12 9.65
CA GLY A 58 12.03 22.90 8.23
C GLY A 58 12.62 21.58 7.70
N GLN A 59 13.35 20.82 8.52
CA GLN A 59 13.82 19.48 8.14
C GLN A 59 12.63 18.54 7.92
N VAL A 60 12.66 17.77 6.83
CA VAL A 60 11.65 16.76 6.53
C VAL A 60 12.09 15.43 7.13
N LEU A 61 11.25 14.86 8.00
CA LEU A 61 11.42 13.53 8.58
C LEU A 61 10.43 12.57 7.96
N ARG A 62 10.92 11.43 7.50
CA ARG A 62 10.13 10.22 7.25
C ARG A 62 9.70 9.64 8.59
N LEU A 63 8.41 9.43 8.74
CA LEU A 63 7.80 8.75 9.88
C LEU A 63 7.58 7.28 9.50
N PRO A 64 7.70 6.36 10.48
CA PRO A 64 7.32 4.98 10.24
C PRO A 64 5.81 4.91 10.00
N THR A 65 5.41 4.10 9.04
CA THR A 65 4.03 3.67 8.87
C THR A 65 3.73 2.66 9.98
N PRO A 66 2.72 2.91 10.84
CA PRO A 66 2.31 1.93 11.82
C PRO A 66 1.84 0.68 11.08
N ALA A 67 2.27 -0.50 11.49
CA ALA A 67 1.87 -1.74 10.85
C ALA A 67 1.52 -2.79 11.89
N ILE A 68 0.49 -3.58 11.60
CA ILE A 68 0.09 -4.72 12.42
C ILE A 68 0.56 -6.03 11.77
N THR A 69 0.75 -7.05 12.58
CA THR A 69 1.00 -8.41 12.09
C THR A 69 -0.33 -9.15 11.93
N TYR A 70 -0.57 -9.71 10.76
CA TYR A 70 -1.77 -10.47 10.43
C TYR A 70 -1.40 -11.85 9.89
N VAL A 71 -2.06 -12.90 10.38
CA VAL A 71 -1.89 -14.27 9.88
C VAL A 71 -3.04 -14.59 8.94
N VAL A 72 -2.74 -14.87 7.67
CA VAL A 72 -3.72 -15.18 6.62
C VAL A 72 -4.57 -16.37 7.02
N GLN A 73 -5.90 -16.18 6.99
CA GLN A 73 -6.89 -17.21 7.28
C GLN A 73 -7.46 -17.83 6.00
N PRO A 74 -8.10 -19.02 6.08
CA PRO A 74 -8.80 -19.59 4.93
C PRO A 74 -9.81 -18.60 4.34
N LYS A 75 -9.79 -18.47 3.00
CA LYS A 75 -10.63 -17.55 2.20
C LYS A 75 -10.27 -16.06 2.30
N ASP A 76 -9.20 -15.70 3.00
CA ASP A 76 -8.73 -14.32 2.95
C ASP A 76 -8.19 -13.96 1.56
N THR A 77 -8.44 -12.72 1.17
CA THR A 77 -7.81 -12.04 0.03
C THR A 77 -7.10 -10.79 0.52
N LEU A 78 -6.09 -10.32 -0.21
CA LEU A 78 -5.43 -9.04 0.10
C LEU A 78 -6.44 -7.89 0.23
N PHE A 79 -7.47 -7.88 -0.61
CA PHE A 79 -8.53 -6.87 -0.54
C PHE A 79 -9.32 -6.93 0.77
N SER A 80 -9.75 -8.12 1.19
CA SER A 80 -10.49 -8.29 2.45
C SER A 80 -9.65 -7.94 3.68
N ILE A 81 -8.35 -8.30 3.66
CA ILE A 81 -7.41 -7.98 4.73
C ILE A 81 -7.17 -6.46 4.78
N ALA A 82 -6.91 -5.84 3.63
CA ALA A 82 -6.68 -4.40 3.52
C ALA A 82 -7.87 -3.61 4.07
N LYS A 83 -9.06 -3.92 3.57
CA LYS A 83 -10.31 -3.26 3.99
C LYS A 83 -10.57 -3.40 5.48
N LYS A 84 -10.37 -4.59 6.04
CA LYS A 84 -10.59 -4.86 7.47
C LYS A 84 -9.63 -4.08 8.36
N ASN A 85 -8.42 -3.82 7.88
CA ASN A 85 -7.34 -3.23 8.67
C ASN A 85 -7.02 -1.77 8.31
N ASN A 86 -7.91 -1.10 7.55
CA ASN A 86 -7.74 0.29 7.10
C ASN A 86 -6.42 0.51 6.34
N SER A 87 -6.11 -0.43 5.45
CA SER A 87 -4.94 -0.43 4.57
C SER A 87 -5.37 -0.50 3.10
N THR A 88 -4.42 -0.38 2.18
CA THR A 88 -4.59 -0.68 0.76
C THR A 88 -3.90 -2.00 0.39
N VAL A 89 -4.27 -2.58 -0.75
CA VAL A 89 -3.65 -3.82 -1.26
C VAL A 89 -2.20 -3.54 -1.65
N GLU A 90 -1.97 -2.41 -2.30
CA GLU A 90 -0.67 -1.95 -2.78
C GLU A 90 0.30 -1.78 -1.60
N ALA A 91 -0.15 -1.14 -0.51
CA ALA A 91 0.68 -0.95 0.67
C ALA A 91 1.05 -2.28 1.34
N ILE A 92 0.11 -3.24 1.43
CA ILE A 92 0.41 -4.58 1.95
C ILE A 92 1.42 -5.31 1.06
N GLN A 93 1.26 -5.24 -0.26
CA GLN A 93 2.18 -5.89 -1.18
C GLN A 93 3.58 -5.32 -1.06
N GLN A 94 3.71 -3.99 -1.01
CA GLN A 94 4.99 -3.32 -0.91
C GLN A 94 5.67 -3.59 0.44
N GLU A 95 4.93 -3.54 1.55
CA GLU A 95 5.45 -3.80 2.89
C GLU A 95 5.94 -5.26 3.05
N ASN A 96 5.29 -6.20 2.35
CA ASN A 96 5.63 -7.63 2.43
C ASN A 96 6.44 -8.15 1.24
N ASN A 97 6.91 -7.25 0.36
CA ASN A 97 7.61 -7.60 -0.88
C ASN A 97 6.87 -8.64 -1.75
N LEU A 98 5.53 -8.61 -1.73
CA LEU A 98 4.69 -9.51 -2.52
C LEU A 98 4.65 -9.05 -3.97
N GLN A 99 5.08 -9.90 -4.88
CA GLN A 99 5.04 -9.64 -6.33
C GLN A 99 3.66 -9.91 -6.94
N ASN A 100 2.79 -10.65 -6.24
CA ASN A 100 1.46 -11.03 -6.69
C ASN A 100 0.45 -11.07 -5.54
N SER A 101 -0.81 -11.30 -5.85
CA SER A 101 -1.91 -11.39 -4.87
C SER A 101 -2.16 -12.79 -4.31
N ASN A 102 -1.25 -13.75 -4.57
CA ASN A 102 -1.35 -15.10 -4.02
C ASN A 102 -0.99 -15.09 -2.54
N LEU A 103 -1.92 -15.58 -1.72
CA LEU A 103 -1.76 -15.71 -0.28
C LEU A 103 -1.82 -17.18 0.11
N SER A 104 -0.94 -17.60 1.02
CA SER A 104 -0.98 -18.93 1.63
C SER A 104 -1.62 -18.84 3.01
N VAL A 105 -2.50 -19.78 3.36
CA VAL A 105 -3.04 -19.87 4.72
C VAL A 105 -1.90 -20.06 5.71
N GLY A 106 -1.90 -19.29 6.80
CA GLY A 106 -0.82 -19.26 7.79
C GLY A 106 0.33 -18.31 7.44
N GLN A 107 0.31 -17.67 6.26
CA GLN A 107 1.29 -16.64 5.91
C GLN A 107 1.16 -15.43 6.84
N VAL A 108 2.30 -14.95 7.34
CA VAL A 108 2.36 -13.76 8.18
C VAL A 108 2.60 -12.52 7.31
N LEU A 109 1.72 -11.53 7.45
CA LEU A 109 1.78 -10.26 6.73
C LEU A 109 1.94 -9.09 7.70
N ARG A 110 2.73 -8.10 7.31
CA ARG A 110 2.80 -6.76 7.87
C ARG A 110 1.79 -5.86 7.16
N ILE A 111 0.77 -5.42 7.86
CA ILE A 111 -0.32 -4.62 7.29
C ILE A 111 -0.11 -3.17 7.72
N PRO A 112 0.41 -2.29 6.84
CA PRO A 112 0.57 -0.88 7.17
C PRO A 112 -0.81 -0.22 7.35
N GLN A 113 -0.91 0.69 8.32
CA GLN A 113 -2.09 1.46 8.64
C GLN A 113 -1.77 2.93 8.37
N GLY A 114 -2.67 3.66 7.71
CA GLY A 114 -2.53 5.12 7.57
C GLY A 114 -2.43 5.67 6.14
N ASP A 115 -2.44 4.84 5.10
CA ASP A 115 -2.61 5.29 3.70
C ASP A 115 -4.08 5.59 3.36
N LEU A 116 -4.75 6.37 4.20
CA LEU A 116 -6.13 6.79 3.97
C LEU A 116 -6.25 8.00 3.04
N ASN A 117 -5.23 8.31 2.21
CA ASN A 117 -5.32 9.44 1.29
C ASN A 117 -6.45 9.21 0.26
N PRO A 118 -7.62 9.88 0.38
CA PRO A 118 -8.74 9.69 -0.54
C PRO A 118 -8.45 10.31 -1.92
N GLY A 119 -7.31 10.98 -2.09
CA GLY A 119 -6.85 11.60 -3.34
C GLY A 119 -6.02 10.72 -4.25
N SER A 120 -5.60 9.51 -3.83
CA SER A 120 -4.93 8.53 -4.70
C SER A 120 -5.92 7.58 -5.40
N SER A 121 -7.22 7.74 -5.14
CA SER A 121 -8.31 7.19 -5.93
C SER A 121 -8.59 8.03 -7.19
N SER A 122 -7.69 7.96 -8.17
CA SER A 122 -7.93 8.28 -9.60
C SER A 122 -6.75 7.66 -10.36
N SER A 123 -6.84 6.58 -11.12
CA SER A 123 -7.91 5.93 -11.88
C SER A 123 -7.45 4.47 -12.03
N ALA A 124 -8.10 3.44 -11.51
CA ALA A 124 -9.46 3.04 -11.83
C ALA A 124 -10.09 2.34 -10.61
N LEU A 125 -11.36 2.63 -10.34
CA LEU A 125 -12.21 1.58 -9.78
C LEU A 125 -12.01 0.33 -10.66
N PRO A 126 -11.93 -0.90 -10.11
CA PRO A 126 -12.69 -1.94 -10.75
C PRO A 126 -14.10 -1.37 -10.78
N GLN A 127 -14.51 -0.84 -11.93
CA GLN A 127 -15.91 -0.72 -12.25
C GLN A 127 -16.50 -2.02 -11.70
N PRO A 128 -17.51 -1.98 -10.79
CA PRO A 128 -18.21 -3.20 -10.42
C PRO A 128 -18.43 -3.89 -11.75
N ALA A 129 -17.85 -5.08 -11.93
CA ALA A 129 -18.06 -5.80 -13.17
C ALA A 129 -19.58 -5.74 -13.33
N SER A 130 -20.06 -5.08 -14.39
CA SER A 130 -21.46 -5.17 -14.75
C SER A 130 -21.74 -6.66 -14.61
N PRO A 131 -22.74 -7.06 -13.79
CA PRO A 131 -23.03 -8.48 -13.62
C PRO A 131 -23.00 -9.07 -15.03
N PRO A 132 -22.25 -10.16 -15.28
CA PRO A 132 -22.16 -10.70 -16.63
C PRO A 132 -23.59 -10.74 -17.15
N SER A 133 -23.87 -9.99 -18.22
CA SER A 133 -25.16 -10.08 -18.89
C SER A 133 -25.44 -11.57 -19.02
N PRO A 134 -26.62 -12.08 -18.66
CA PRO A 134 -26.90 -13.50 -18.80
C PRO A 134 -26.62 -13.86 -20.25
N GLN A 135 -25.46 -14.47 -20.48
CA GLN A 135 -25.15 -15.05 -21.77
C GLN A 135 -26.16 -16.19 -21.87
N PRO A 136 -27.08 -16.16 -22.86
CA PRO A 136 -28.00 -17.26 -23.03
C PRO A 136 -27.16 -18.53 -23.06
N ALA A 137 -27.53 -19.49 -22.23
CA ALA A 137 -26.88 -20.79 -22.19
C ALA A 137 -26.69 -21.23 -23.64
N SER A 138 -25.44 -21.28 -24.10
CA SER A 138 -25.13 -21.94 -25.36
C SER A 138 -25.41 -23.40 -25.06
N THR A 139 -26.64 -23.82 -25.34
CA THR A 139 -27.01 -25.22 -25.50
C THR A 139 -26.07 -25.77 -26.54
N SER A 140 -25.00 -26.41 -26.08
CA SER A 140 -24.28 -27.38 -26.87
C SER A 140 -25.32 -28.39 -27.32
N LEU A 141 -25.72 -28.32 -28.59
CA LEU A 141 -26.52 -29.38 -29.21
C LEU A 141 -25.76 -30.70 -28.99
N PRO A 142 -26.44 -31.79 -28.59
CA PRO A 142 -25.79 -33.09 -28.57
C PRO A 142 -25.31 -33.45 -29.99
N PRO A 143 -24.19 -34.17 -30.14
CA PRO A 143 -23.70 -34.57 -31.45
C PRO A 143 -24.76 -35.41 -32.18
N PRO A 144 -24.91 -35.26 -33.52
CA PRO A 144 -25.85 -36.07 -34.27
C PRO A 144 -25.41 -37.54 -34.20
N THR A 145 -26.38 -38.43 -33.95
CA THR A 145 -26.21 -39.87 -33.95
C THR A 145 -25.66 -40.34 -35.31
N PRO A 146 -24.61 -41.18 -35.38
CA PRO A 146 -24.18 -41.77 -36.64
C PRO A 146 -25.26 -42.76 -37.13
N THR A 147 -25.88 -42.46 -38.26
CA THR A 147 -26.77 -43.40 -38.96
C THR A 147 -25.92 -44.50 -39.60
N LEU A 148 -26.05 -45.72 -39.09
CA LEU A 148 -25.56 -46.92 -39.78
C LEU A 148 -26.54 -47.27 -40.90
N THR A 149 -26.12 -47.11 -42.15
CA THR A 149 -26.82 -47.68 -43.31
C THR A 149 -26.59 -49.18 -43.36
N PRO A 150 -27.63 -50.03 -43.35
CA PRO A 150 -27.47 -51.45 -43.63
C PRO A 150 -27.18 -51.69 -45.12
N ILE A 151 -26.38 -52.73 -45.35
CA ILE A 151 -25.85 -53.29 -46.61
C ILE A 151 -26.95 -53.89 -47.48
#